data_AF-A0A2S0NJU3-F1
#
_entry.id   AF-A0A2S0NJU3-F1
#
_cell.length_a   1.000
_cell.length_b   1.000
_cell.length_c   1.000
_cell.angle_alpha   90.00
_cell.angle_beta   90.00
_cell.angle_gamma   90.00
#
_symmetry.space_group_name_H-M   'P 1'
#
loop_
_entity.id
_entity.type
_entity.pdbx_description
1 polymer ?
#
loop_
_entity_poly.entity_id
_entity_poly.type
_entity_poly.pdbx_seq_one_letter_code
_entity_poly.pdbx_strand_id
1 'polypeptide(L)'
;MNKQTDKIIAQLEIVITYLKTKKYEEIEILKIKKILVSAIDFLIIENNDFVYLLDQEDKRNGLDLNFFVNAINKKLMPFEDVVKILYYLKTIFAMFVTYVHEYFNYYIYSEIKYMMMYYIKETIDDPKIEAINKKHKSSDTYFHKQIALFKYIYSVYDKFLYINLQVGKKMELNNDDEDKYYRFSADFLNSSRPLIKDGIMLRKFEVFLKSLYRSSSFHYIRILRNNLEHNFINPETKFNYGLQTQLLFVMLMRIVLEIEFDFKRDSEIYDLLSKNNLKNGINN
;
A
#
# COMPACT_ATOMS: atom_id res chain seq x y z
N MET A 1 -26.49 -9.49 -2.95
CA MET A 1 -25.07 -9.33 -2.58
C MET A 1 -24.64 -10.34 -1.53
N ASN A 2 -23.32 -10.49 -1.34
CA ASN A 2 -22.77 -11.05 -0.12
C ASN A 2 -23.04 -10.05 1.02
N LYS A 3 -23.85 -10.44 2.03
CA LYS A 3 -24.25 -9.56 3.16
C LYS A 3 -23.05 -8.93 3.90
N GLN A 4 -21.89 -9.58 3.82
CA GLN A 4 -20.67 -9.09 4.44
C GLN A 4 -20.06 -7.90 3.70
N THR A 5 -20.09 -7.88 2.37
CA THR A 5 -19.59 -6.76 1.56
C THR A 5 -20.38 -5.48 1.85
N ASP A 6 -21.71 -5.57 1.88
CA ASP A 6 -22.59 -4.42 2.16
C ASP A 6 -22.30 -3.82 3.55
N LYS A 7 -22.07 -4.71 4.54
CA LYS A 7 -21.70 -4.30 5.89
C LYS A 7 -20.36 -3.57 5.92
N ILE A 8 -19.36 -4.05 5.17
CA ILE A 8 -18.05 -3.39 5.09
C ILE A 8 -18.20 -2.01 4.42
N ILE A 9 -18.94 -1.90 3.32
CA ILE A 9 -19.19 -0.62 2.65
C ILE A 9 -19.82 0.39 3.62
N ALA A 10 -20.86 0.00 4.36
CA ALA A 10 -21.49 0.85 5.36
C ALA A 10 -20.52 1.26 6.48
N GLN A 11 -19.66 0.34 6.93
CA GLN A 11 -18.63 0.65 7.93
C GLN A 11 -17.63 1.69 7.40
N LEU A 12 -17.18 1.57 6.15
CA LEU A 12 -16.26 2.54 5.54
C LEU A 12 -16.91 3.93 5.42
N GLU A 13 -18.20 4.00 5.11
CA GLU A 13 -18.95 5.27 5.07
C GLU A 13 -19.01 5.96 6.43
N ILE A 14 -19.24 5.18 7.49
CA ILE A 14 -19.21 5.69 8.87
C ILE A 14 -17.82 6.23 9.20
N VAL A 15 -16.75 5.50 8.84
CA VAL A 15 -15.37 5.93 9.07
C VAL A 15 -15.06 7.24 8.34
N ILE A 16 -15.45 7.38 7.07
CA ILE A 16 -15.26 8.63 6.31
C ILE A 16 -15.98 9.79 6.98
N THR A 17 -17.23 9.57 7.41
CA THR A 17 -18.04 10.60 8.06
C THR A 17 -17.39 11.05 9.36
N TYR A 18 -16.91 10.11 10.18
CA TYR A 18 -16.19 10.41 11.40
C TYR A 18 -14.87 11.17 11.13
N LEU A 19 -14.05 10.72 10.17
CA LEU A 19 -12.77 11.36 9.85
C LEU A 19 -12.93 12.80 9.36
N LYS A 20 -14.06 13.15 8.72
CA LYS A 20 -14.36 14.53 8.30
C LYS A 20 -14.56 15.51 9.47
N THR A 21 -14.85 15.02 10.68
CA THR A 21 -15.05 15.89 11.85
C THR A 21 -13.77 16.60 12.30
N LYS A 22 -12.59 16.05 11.94
CA LYS A 22 -11.26 16.54 12.35
C LYS A 22 -11.05 16.61 13.87
N LYS A 23 -11.86 15.90 14.64
CA LYS A 23 -11.73 15.76 16.09
C LYS A 23 -11.64 14.28 16.38
N TYR A 24 -10.48 13.84 16.87
CA TYR A 24 -10.15 12.43 16.94
C TYR A 24 -9.76 12.03 18.35
N GLU A 25 -10.39 10.99 18.88
CA GLU A 25 -9.91 10.30 20.06
C GLU A 25 -8.98 9.13 19.65
N GLU A 26 -7.90 8.94 20.41
CA GLU A 26 -6.90 7.88 20.13
C GLU A 26 -7.55 6.49 20.06
N ILE A 27 -8.48 6.20 20.97
CA ILE A 27 -9.20 4.93 21.02
C ILE A 27 -10.06 4.69 19.78
N GLU A 28 -10.64 5.74 19.22
CA GLU A 28 -11.46 5.67 18.00
C GLU A 28 -10.56 5.44 16.78
N ILE A 29 -9.42 6.14 16.72
CA ILE A 29 -8.40 5.91 15.68
C ILE A 29 -7.90 4.47 15.71
N LEU A 30 -7.63 3.91 16.90
CA LEU A 30 -7.22 2.53 17.05
C LEU A 30 -8.29 1.55 16.54
N LYS A 31 -9.57 1.79 16.87
CA LYS A 31 -10.69 0.97 16.37
C LYS A 31 -10.78 1.04 14.84
N ILE A 32 -10.64 2.23 14.26
CA ILE A 32 -10.68 2.43 12.82
C ILE A 32 -9.53 1.67 12.14
N LYS A 33 -8.29 1.77 12.64
CA LYS A 33 -7.15 1.00 12.10
C LYS A 33 -7.45 -0.50 12.05
N LYS A 34 -8.05 -1.05 13.10
CA LYS A 34 -8.46 -2.48 13.15
C LYS A 34 -9.55 -2.82 12.13
N ILE A 35 -10.57 -1.97 11.99
CA ILE A 35 -11.63 -2.13 10.98
C ILE A 35 -11.01 -2.19 9.58
N LEU A 36 -10.06 -1.30 9.30
CA LEU A 36 -9.40 -1.20 7.99
C LEU A 36 -8.53 -2.42 7.70
N VAL A 37 -7.75 -2.88 8.68
CA VAL A 37 -7.00 -4.15 8.55
C VAL A 37 -7.93 -5.29 8.20
N SER A 38 -9.01 -5.49 8.97
CA SER A 38 -9.97 -6.57 8.71
C SER A 38 -10.67 -6.44 7.36
N ALA A 39 -11.02 -5.22 6.94
CA ALA A 39 -11.67 -4.99 5.66
C ALA A 39 -10.74 -5.27 4.48
N ILE A 40 -9.49 -4.77 4.53
CA ILE A 40 -8.50 -4.97 3.46
C ILE A 40 -8.09 -6.44 3.40
N ASP A 41 -7.85 -7.08 4.54
CA ASP A 41 -7.43 -8.50 4.55
C ASP A 41 -8.54 -9.37 3.95
N PHE A 42 -9.79 -9.20 4.39
CA PHE A 42 -10.93 -9.98 3.89
C PHE A 42 -11.24 -9.73 2.40
N LEU A 43 -11.14 -8.49 1.92
CA LEU A 43 -11.55 -8.15 0.55
C LEU A 43 -10.42 -8.27 -0.47
N ILE A 44 -9.19 -7.94 -0.10
CA ILE A 44 -8.09 -7.68 -1.05
C ILE A 44 -6.93 -8.67 -0.86
N ILE A 45 -6.54 -9.00 0.37
CA ILE A 45 -5.36 -9.86 0.60
C ILE A 45 -5.73 -11.34 0.51
N GLU A 46 -6.81 -11.74 1.17
CA GLU A 46 -7.20 -13.15 1.32
C GLU A 46 -8.25 -13.60 0.28
N ASN A 47 -8.82 -12.67 -0.49
CA ASN A 47 -9.88 -12.95 -1.45
C ASN A 47 -9.49 -12.56 -2.87
N ASN A 48 -9.58 -13.53 -3.78
CA ASN A 48 -9.26 -13.35 -5.20
C ASN A 48 -10.38 -12.68 -5.99
N ASP A 49 -11.63 -12.67 -5.51
CA ASP A 49 -12.78 -12.16 -6.24
C ASP A 49 -12.60 -10.69 -6.65
N PHE A 50 -11.99 -9.89 -5.77
CA PHE A 50 -11.76 -8.48 -5.99
C PHE A 50 -10.84 -8.25 -7.20
N VAL A 51 -9.73 -8.99 -7.24
CA VAL A 51 -8.75 -8.93 -8.34
C VAL A 51 -9.31 -9.59 -9.59
N TYR A 52 -10.06 -10.67 -9.46
CA TYR A 52 -10.77 -11.29 -10.56
C TYR A 52 -11.67 -10.29 -11.28
N LEU A 53 -12.47 -9.53 -10.53
CA LEU A 53 -13.35 -8.51 -11.11
C LEU A 53 -12.56 -7.39 -11.82
N LEU A 54 -11.42 -6.96 -11.26
CA LEU A 54 -10.53 -5.99 -11.91
C LEU A 54 -9.91 -6.55 -13.20
N ASP A 55 -9.36 -7.76 -13.15
CA ASP A 55 -8.76 -8.45 -14.32
C ASP A 55 -9.77 -8.67 -15.44
N GLN A 56 -11.01 -9.04 -15.11
CA GLN A 56 -12.09 -9.17 -16.10
C GLN A 56 -12.42 -7.82 -16.74
N GLU A 57 -12.45 -6.74 -15.97
CA GLU A 57 -12.69 -5.40 -16.51
C GLU A 57 -11.52 -4.94 -17.40
N ASP A 58 -10.29 -5.23 -17.02
CA ASP A 58 -9.10 -4.92 -17.83
C ASP A 58 -9.15 -5.61 -19.18
N LYS A 59 -9.46 -6.91 -19.19
CA LYS A 59 -9.58 -7.73 -20.40
C LYS A 59 -10.69 -7.22 -21.31
N ARG A 60 -11.86 -6.88 -20.75
CA ARG A 60 -12.96 -6.24 -21.52
C ARG A 60 -12.52 -4.92 -22.16
N ASN A 61 -11.59 -4.22 -21.51
CA ASN A 61 -11.04 -2.95 -21.97
C ASN A 61 -9.79 -3.09 -22.85
N GLY A 62 -9.42 -4.31 -23.24
CA GLY A 62 -8.30 -4.59 -24.15
C GLY A 62 -6.92 -4.58 -23.49
N LEU A 63 -6.85 -4.56 -22.16
CA LEU A 63 -5.62 -4.78 -21.40
C LEU A 63 -5.59 -6.24 -20.93
N ASP A 64 -4.82 -7.07 -21.63
CA ASP A 64 -4.54 -8.44 -21.17
C ASP A 64 -3.14 -8.50 -20.57
N LEU A 65 -3.09 -8.69 -19.25
CA LEU A 65 -1.83 -8.82 -18.50
C LEU A 65 -1.27 -10.25 -18.54
N ASN A 66 -1.90 -11.17 -19.27
CA ASN A 66 -1.65 -12.62 -19.18
C ASN A 66 -1.70 -13.12 -17.72
N PHE A 67 -2.57 -12.50 -16.92
CA PHE A 67 -2.81 -12.85 -15.53
C PHE A 67 -4.04 -13.74 -15.44
N PHE A 68 -3.91 -14.85 -14.73
CA PHE A 68 -5.00 -15.81 -14.55
C PHE A 68 -5.31 -15.93 -13.07
N VAL A 69 -6.47 -15.40 -12.69
CA VAL A 69 -7.02 -15.50 -11.34
C VAL A 69 -8.42 -16.10 -11.45
N ASN A 70 -8.77 -16.96 -10.50
CA ASN A 70 -10.10 -17.56 -10.42
C ASN A 70 -10.85 -16.93 -9.24
N ALA A 71 -12.14 -16.63 -9.47
CA ALA A 71 -13.08 -16.32 -8.41
C ALA A 71 -13.16 -17.48 -7.40
N ILE A 72 -13.25 -17.13 -6.13
CA ILE A 72 -13.48 -18.06 -5.02
C ILE A 72 -14.98 -18.24 -4.81
N ASN A 73 -15.76 -17.15 -4.87
CA ASN A 73 -17.19 -17.20 -4.59
C ASN A 73 -18.03 -17.34 -5.87
N LYS A 74 -19.07 -18.19 -5.80
CA LYS A 74 -20.06 -18.35 -6.89
C LYS A 74 -20.87 -17.08 -7.14
N LYS A 75 -21.10 -16.28 -6.08
CA LYS A 75 -21.86 -15.02 -6.14
C LYS A 75 -20.92 -13.85 -5.88
N LEU A 76 -20.47 -13.25 -6.98
CA LEU A 76 -19.58 -12.09 -6.95
C LEU A 76 -20.32 -10.82 -6.52
N MET A 77 -19.54 -9.86 -6.02
CA MET A 77 -20.03 -8.49 -5.82
C MET A 77 -20.16 -7.78 -7.19
N PRO A 78 -21.09 -6.81 -7.33
CA PRO A 78 -21.10 -5.88 -8.44
C PRO A 78 -19.76 -5.16 -8.61
N PHE A 79 -19.39 -4.81 -9.84
CA PHE A 79 -18.14 -4.09 -10.10
C PHE A 79 -18.18 -2.67 -9.53
N GLU A 80 -19.37 -2.08 -9.45
CA GLU A 80 -19.61 -0.78 -8.82
C GLU A 80 -19.19 -0.78 -7.34
N ASP A 81 -19.37 -1.92 -6.65
CA ASP A 81 -18.92 -2.07 -5.26
C ASP A 81 -17.39 -2.14 -5.16
N VAL A 82 -16.71 -2.77 -6.13
CA VAL A 82 -15.23 -2.75 -6.22
C VAL A 82 -14.71 -1.32 -6.32
N VAL A 83 -15.30 -0.54 -7.25
CA VAL A 83 -14.96 0.88 -7.43
C VAL A 83 -15.20 1.68 -6.15
N LYS A 84 -16.36 1.49 -5.52
CA LYS A 84 -16.76 2.19 -4.30
C LYS A 84 -15.83 1.87 -3.13
N ILE A 85 -15.46 0.60 -2.95
CA ILE A 85 -14.55 0.14 -1.90
C ILE A 85 -13.15 0.75 -2.07
N LEU A 86 -12.58 0.68 -3.28
CA LEU A 86 -11.27 1.29 -3.55
C LEU A 86 -11.27 2.79 -3.28
N TYR A 87 -12.30 3.49 -3.75
CA TYR A 87 -12.47 4.92 -3.51
C TYR A 87 -12.55 5.24 -2.01
N TYR A 88 -13.33 4.49 -1.23
CA TYR A 88 -13.46 4.71 0.21
C TYR A 88 -12.17 4.42 0.96
N LEU A 89 -11.50 3.29 0.69
CA LEU A 89 -10.24 2.95 1.34
C LEU A 89 -9.14 3.98 1.01
N LYS A 90 -9.02 4.38 -0.26
CA LYS A 90 -8.12 5.47 -0.69
C LYS A 90 -8.42 6.76 0.06
N THR A 91 -9.69 7.14 0.13
CA THR A 91 -10.14 8.37 0.79
C THR A 91 -9.80 8.36 2.28
N ILE A 92 -10.08 7.25 2.96
CA ILE A 92 -9.76 7.08 4.38
C ILE A 92 -8.26 7.17 4.60
N PHE A 93 -7.44 6.51 3.77
CA PHE A 93 -5.99 6.59 3.90
C PHE A 93 -5.47 8.01 3.67
N ALA A 94 -6.00 8.71 2.67
CA ALA A 94 -5.67 10.10 2.41
C ALA A 94 -6.00 11.00 3.62
N MET A 95 -7.17 10.81 4.24
CA MET A 95 -7.55 11.53 5.46
C MET A 95 -6.62 11.19 6.63
N PHE A 96 -6.23 9.93 6.80
CA PHE A 96 -5.28 9.52 7.83
C PHE A 96 -3.93 10.23 7.68
N VAL A 97 -3.34 10.14 6.49
CA VAL A 97 -2.02 10.73 6.21
C VAL A 97 -2.04 12.25 6.32
N THR A 98 -3.16 12.91 6.00
CA THR A 98 -3.24 14.37 5.91
C THR A 98 -3.78 15.04 7.17
N TYR A 99 -4.77 14.46 7.85
CA TYR A 99 -5.51 15.11 8.94
C TYR A 99 -5.17 14.55 10.32
N VAL A 100 -4.72 13.30 10.42
CA VAL A 100 -4.36 12.68 11.71
C VAL A 100 -2.87 12.88 11.93
N HIS A 101 -2.49 13.96 12.61
CA HIS A 101 -1.08 14.38 12.74
C HIS A 101 -0.14 13.28 13.25
N GLU A 102 -0.58 12.48 14.21
CA GLU A 102 0.20 11.39 14.81
C GLU A 102 0.30 10.14 13.92
N TYR A 103 -0.55 10.03 12.90
CA TYR A 103 -0.58 8.86 12.04
C TYR A 103 0.65 8.79 11.13
N PHE A 104 1.31 7.62 11.14
CA PHE A 104 2.51 7.34 10.36
C PHE A 104 3.58 8.41 10.54
N ASN A 105 3.69 8.95 11.76
CA ASN A 105 4.66 9.97 12.11
C ASN A 105 5.96 9.32 12.60
N TYR A 106 6.69 8.71 11.66
CA TYR A 106 8.02 8.18 11.87
C TYR A 106 9.03 9.05 11.13
N TYR A 107 10.02 9.57 11.83
CA TYR A 107 11.11 10.38 11.30
C TYR A 107 11.81 9.65 10.15
N ILE A 108 12.11 8.36 10.35
CA ILE A 108 12.78 7.52 9.34
C ILE A 108 11.95 7.33 8.07
N TYR A 109 10.62 7.42 8.15
CA TYR A 109 9.70 7.24 7.01
C TYR A 109 9.06 8.56 6.54
N SER A 110 9.60 9.72 6.96
CA SER A 110 9.10 11.04 6.56
C SER A 110 9.01 11.18 5.04
N GLU A 111 10.04 10.73 4.30
CA GLU A 111 10.04 10.74 2.84
C GLU A 111 8.91 9.90 2.25
N ILE A 112 8.63 8.72 2.81
CA ILE A 112 7.51 7.88 2.36
C ILE A 112 6.18 8.58 2.60
N LYS A 113 6.00 9.21 3.77
CA LYS A 113 4.81 10.02 4.07
C LYS A 113 4.63 11.12 3.03
N TYR A 114 5.71 11.82 2.67
CA TYR A 114 5.66 12.86 1.63
C TYR A 114 5.34 12.31 0.24
N MET A 115 5.86 11.14 -0.13
CA MET A 115 5.49 10.50 -1.40
C MET A 115 3.99 10.17 -1.46
N MET A 116 3.42 9.65 -0.37
CA MET A 116 1.98 9.40 -0.30
C MET A 116 1.17 10.71 -0.35
N MET A 117 1.61 11.75 0.35
CA MET A 117 0.98 13.08 0.29
C MET A 117 1.04 13.70 -1.10
N TYR A 118 2.14 13.52 -1.82
CA TYR A 118 2.28 14.01 -3.19
C TYR A 118 1.24 13.36 -4.11
N TYR A 119 1.07 12.04 -4.05
CA TYR A 119 0.01 11.36 -4.81
C TYR A 119 -1.40 11.82 -4.45
N ILE A 120 -1.68 11.99 -3.15
CA ILE A 120 -2.97 12.54 -2.70
C ILE A 120 -3.19 13.92 -3.31
N LYS A 121 -2.19 14.80 -3.24
CA LYS A 121 -2.26 16.15 -3.78
C LYS A 121 -2.49 16.15 -5.30
N GLU A 122 -1.70 15.40 -6.06
CA GLU A 122 -1.84 15.31 -7.52
C GLU A 122 -3.25 14.87 -7.94
N THR A 123 -3.84 13.91 -7.22
CA THR A 123 -5.16 13.37 -7.57
C THR A 123 -6.32 14.24 -7.08
N ILE A 124 -6.09 15.15 -6.13
CA ILE A 124 -7.04 16.20 -5.73
C ILE A 124 -6.97 17.39 -6.70
N ASP A 125 -5.75 17.83 -7.04
CA ASP A 125 -5.52 19.00 -7.89
C ASP A 125 -5.93 18.75 -9.36
N ASP A 126 -5.77 17.52 -9.86
CA ASP A 126 -6.22 17.09 -11.19
C ASP A 126 -7.01 15.77 -11.13
N PRO A 127 -8.31 15.80 -10.75
CA PRO A 127 -9.13 14.60 -10.60
C PRO A 127 -9.29 13.76 -11.87
N LYS A 128 -8.97 14.34 -13.04
CA LYS A 128 -9.00 13.62 -14.33
C LYS A 128 -7.95 12.51 -14.40
N ILE A 129 -6.89 12.59 -13.59
CA ILE A 129 -5.87 11.54 -13.50
C ILE A 129 -6.47 10.20 -13.09
N GLU A 130 -7.52 10.17 -12.27
CA GLU A 130 -8.17 8.92 -11.84
C GLU A 130 -9.63 8.81 -12.28
N ALA A 131 -10.05 9.59 -13.27
CA ALA A 131 -11.43 9.56 -13.75
C ALA A 131 -11.74 8.22 -14.46
N ILE A 132 -12.28 7.24 -13.73
CA ILE A 132 -12.49 5.85 -14.18
C ILE A 132 -13.32 5.77 -15.46
N ASN A 133 -14.23 6.73 -15.68
CA ASN A 133 -15.07 6.80 -16.88
C ASN A 133 -14.33 7.31 -18.13
N LYS A 134 -13.08 7.75 -18.02
CA LYS A 134 -12.30 8.33 -19.12
C LYS A 134 -11.07 7.49 -19.43
N LYS A 135 -11.03 6.89 -20.62
CA LYS A 135 -9.89 6.11 -21.10
C LYS A 135 -8.97 6.99 -21.94
N HIS A 136 -7.67 6.71 -21.90
CA HIS A 136 -6.62 7.52 -22.54
C HIS A 136 -5.81 6.69 -23.53
N LYS A 137 -5.53 7.26 -24.70
CA LYS A 137 -4.58 6.68 -25.66
C LYS A 137 -3.14 6.87 -25.18
N SER A 138 -2.23 6.07 -25.70
CA SER A 138 -0.79 6.21 -25.46
C SER A 138 -0.23 7.61 -25.80
N SER A 139 -0.86 8.34 -26.72
CA SER A 139 -0.51 9.72 -27.09
C SER A 139 -1.05 10.79 -26.13
N ASP A 140 -1.97 10.45 -25.23
CA ASP A 140 -2.62 11.42 -24.34
C ASP A 140 -1.72 11.74 -23.14
N THR A 141 -1.62 13.02 -22.77
CA THR A 141 -0.85 13.44 -21.57
C THR A 141 -1.31 12.71 -20.30
N TYR A 142 -2.61 12.46 -20.17
CA TYR A 142 -3.17 11.78 -19.00
C TYR A 142 -2.77 10.30 -18.90
N PHE A 143 -2.54 9.63 -20.03
CA PHE A 143 -1.99 8.28 -20.03
C PHE A 143 -0.59 8.27 -19.39
N HIS A 144 0.29 9.18 -19.82
CA HIS A 144 1.63 9.29 -19.26
C HIS A 144 1.63 9.74 -17.79
N LYS A 145 0.74 10.67 -17.41
CA LYS A 145 0.57 11.07 -16.00
C LYS A 145 0.16 9.89 -15.12
N GLN A 146 -0.81 9.08 -15.56
CA GLN A 146 -1.24 7.88 -14.83
C GLN A 146 -0.08 6.89 -14.64
N ILE A 147 0.67 6.60 -15.69
CA ILE A 147 1.82 5.67 -15.61
C ILE A 147 2.91 6.22 -14.69
N ALA A 148 3.26 7.49 -14.84
CA ALA A 148 4.27 8.14 -14.00
C ALA A 148 3.87 8.09 -12.52
N LEU A 149 2.61 8.38 -12.23
CA LEU A 149 2.08 8.38 -10.86
C LEU A 149 1.99 6.97 -10.27
N PHE A 150 1.59 5.97 -11.07
CA PHE A 150 1.61 4.57 -10.67
C PHE A 150 3.03 4.11 -10.31
N LYS A 151 4.02 4.38 -11.19
CA LYS A 151 5.43 4.02 -10.96
C LYS A 151 6.00 4.74 -9.72
N TYR A 152 5.67 6.02 -9.57
CA TYR A 152 6.06 6.81 -8.41
C TYR A 152 5.55 6.18 -7.11
N ILE A 153 4.26 5.85 -7.03
CA ILE A 153 3.71 5.22 -5.82
C ILE A 153 4.23 3.80 -5.63
N TYR A 154 4.45 3.04 -6.70
CA TYR A 154 5.01 1.70 -6.59
C TYR A 154 6.42 1.73 -5.97
N SER A 155 7.22 2.75 -6.27
CA SER A 155 8.58 2.91 -5.72
C SER A 155 8.61 3.08 -4.19
N VAL A 156 7.46 3.34 -3.54
CA VAL A 156 7.35 3.35 -2.08
C VAL A 156 7.75 2.00 -1.45
N TYR A 157 7.48 0.88 -2.12
CA TYR A 157 7.94 -0.44 -1.68
C TYR A 157 9.46 -0.49 -1.54
N ASP A 158 10.17 -0.05 -2.59
CA ASP A 158 11.63 -0.04 -2.60
C ASP A 158 12.18 0.96 -1.59
N LYS A 159 11.47 2.08 -1.38
CA LYS A 159 11.85 3.08 -0.39
C LYS A 159 11.73 2.56 1.04
N PHE A 160 10.68 1.81 1.37
CA PHE A 160 10.55 1.12 2.66
C PHE A 160 11.73 0.20 2.92
N LEU A 161 12.06 -0.66 1.96
CA LEU A 161 13.18 -1.58 2.07
C LEU A 161 14.51 -0.84 2.24
N TYR A 162 14.76 0.17 1.41
CA TYR A 162 15.97 0.97 1.46
C TYR A 162 16.16 1.62 2.84
N ILE A 163 15.14 2.28 3.37
CA ILE A 163 15.22 2.92 4.69
C ILE A 163 15.55 1.88 5.77
N ASN A 164 14.89 0.72 5.74
CA ASN A 164 15.08 -0.31 6.76
C ASN A 164 16.49 -0.90 6.72
N LEU A 165 17.03 -1.13 5.52
CA LEU A 165 18.41 -1.54 5.33
C LEU A 165 19.40 -0.48 5.86
N GLN A 166 19.17 0.80 5.57
CA GLN A 166 20.04 1.88 6.02
C GLN A 166 20.03 2.03 7.55
N VAL A 167 18.85 1.91 8.18
CA VAL A 167 18.76 1.92 9.64
C VAL A 167 19.47 0.69 10.23
N GLY A 168 19.27 -0.49 9.65
CA GLY A 168 19.95 -1.72 10.07
C GLY A 168 21.48 -1.63 9.96
N LYS A 169 22.00 -1.05 8.87
CA LYS A 169 23.44 -0.77 8.68
C LYS A 169 23.97 0.17 9.75
N LYS A 170 23.27 1.28 10.04
CA LYS A 170 23.66 2.23 11.10
C LYS A 170 23.63 1.62 12.50
N MET A 171 22.83 0.58 12.71
CA MET A 171 22.81 -0.18 13.96
C MET A 171 23.90 -1.26 14.04
N GLU A 172 24.74 -1.43 13.01
CA GLU A 172 25.72 -2.53 12.87
C GLU A 172 25.10 -3.92 13.01
N LEU A 173 23.80 -4.04 12.71
CA LEU A 173 23.07 -5.30 12.85
C LEU A 173 23.26 -6.21 11.64
N ASN A 174 23.70 -5.67 10.50
CA ASN A 174 23.93 -6.40 9.26
C ASN A 174 25.31 -6.03 8.67
N ASN A 175 26.27 -6.94 8.75
CA ASN A 175 27.53 -6.90 7.99
C ASN A 175 27.28 -7.42 6.57
N ASP A 176 26.47 -6.72 5.78
CA ASP A 176 26.19 -7.12 4.40
C ASP A 176 27.01 -6.29 3.40
N ASP A 177 27.77 -7.01 2.56
CA ASP A 177 28.55 -6.50 1.43
C ASP A 177 27.73 -5.63 0.46
N GLU A 178 28.38 -4.64 -0.15
CA GLU A 178 27.76 -3.53 -0.90
C GLU A 178 27.05 -3.91 -2.22
N ASP A 179 27.10 -5.18 -2.67
CA ASP A 179 26.68 -5.60 -4.02
C ASP A 179 25.40 -6.46 -4.11
N LYS A 180 24.55 -6.49 -3.07
CA LYS A 180 23.29 -7.25 -3.13
C LYS A 180 22.15 -6.46 -3.79
N TYR A 181 21.57 -7.02 -4.84
CA TYR A 181 20.28 -6.57 -5.41
C TYR A 181 19.12 -6.95 -4.48
N TYR A 182 18.72 -6.02 -3.61
CA TYR A 182 17.60 -6.20 -2.69
C TYR A 182 16.24 -6.11 -3.39
N ARG A 183 15.27 -6.94 -2.96
CA ARG A 183 13.90 -6.97 -3.46
C ARG A 183 12.90 -6.96 -2.31
N PHE A 184 11.87 -6.10 -2.38
CA PHE A 184 10.87 -5.97 -1.31
C PHE A 184 10.28 -7.31 -0.86
N SER A 185 9.84 -8.15 -1.80
CA SER A 185 9.21 -9.45 -1.49
C SER A 185 10.13 -10.47 -0.83
N ALA A 186 11.46 -10.28 -0.90
CA ALA A 186 12.44 -11.19 -0.32
C ALA A 186 13.03 -10.64 0.99
N ASP A 187 13.34 -9.34 1.00
CA ASP A 187 14.24 -8.76 1.99
C ASP A 187 13.53 -7.86 3.02
N PHE A 188 12.27 -7.49 2.77
CA PHE A 188 11.57 -6.54 3.64
C PHE A 188 11.34 -7.07 5.05
N LEU A 189 11.07 -8.36 5.24
CA LEU A 189 10.93 -8.95 6.58
C LEU A 189 12.23 -8.84 7.37
N ASN A 190 13.35 -9.27 6.76
CA ASN A 190 14.65 -9.31 7.44
C ASN A 190 15.17 -7.91 7.75
N SER A 191 15.08 -6.99 6.79
CA SER A 191 15.47 -5.58 7.00
C SER A 191 14.63 -4.88 8.06
N SER A 192 13.35 -5.28 8.23
CA SER A 192 12.46 -4.70 9.23
C SER A 192 12.66 -5.22 10.66
N ARG A 193 13.32 -6.38 10.85
CA ARG A 193 13.46 -7.03 12.18
C ARG A 193 13.93 -6.09 13.30
N PRO A 194 14.95 -5.23 13.10
CA PRO A 194 15.41 -4.32 14.15
C PRO A 194 14.34 -3.33 14.63
N LEU A 195 13.43 -2.96 13.72
CA LEU A 195 12.41 -1.93 13.93
C LEU A 195 11.14 -2.47 14.59
N ILE A 196 10.95 -3.79 14.63
CA ILE A 196 9.76 -4.43 15.20
C ILE A 196 9.86 -4.49 16.73
N LYS A 197 8.77 -4.17 17.46
CA LYS A 197 8.75 -4.03 18.93
C LYS A 197 9.26 -5.25 19.67
N ASP A 198 8.71 -6.43 19.36
CA ASP A 198 8.98 -7.67 20.07
C ASP A 198 8.73 -8.92 19.20
N GLY A 199 8.97 -10.10 19.76
CA GLY A 199 8.79 -11.38 19.06
C GLY A 199 7.34 -11.72 18.70
N ILE A 200 6.33 -11.19 19.40
CA ILE A 200 4.92 -11.39 19.07
C ILE A 200 4.57 -10.56 17.83
N MET A 201 4.99 -9.29 17.82
CA MET A 201 4.79 -8.41 16.67
C MET A 201 5.57 -8.91 15.45
N LEU A 202 6.77 -9.46 15.64
CA LEU A 202 7.52 -10.08 14.55
C LEU A 202 6.77 -11.23 13.88
N ARG A 203 6.12 -12.10 14.68
CA ARG A 203 5.32 -13.21 14.15
C ARG A 203 4.09 -12.70 13.39
N LYS A 204 3.41 -11.66 13.89
CA LYS A 204 2.26 -11.05 13.20
C LYS A 204 2.68 -10.46 11.86
N PHE A 205 3.74 -9.66 11.86
CA PHE A 205 4.33 -9.07 10.66
C PHE A 205 4.73 -10.14 9.63
N GLU A 206 5.35 -11.25 10.07
CA GLU A 206 5.69 -12.37 9.20
C GLU A 206 4.45 -13.04 8.57
N VAL A 207 3.38 -13.27 9.36
CA VAL A 207 2.12 -13.83 8.86
C VAL A 207 1.47 -12.90 7.85
N PHE A 208 1.43 -11.60 8.14
CA PHE A 208 0.94 -10.58 7.23
C PHE A 208 1.71 -10.60 5.90
N LEU A 209 3.05 -10.50 5.94
CA LEU A 209 3.86 -10.48 4.73
C LEU A 209 3.72 -11.76 3.89
N LYS A 210 3.64 -12.93 4.53
CA LYS A 210 3.36 -14.20 3.82
C LYS A 210 2.02 -14.16 3.09
N SER A 211 0.99 -13.58 3.71
CA SER A 211 -0.34 -13.46 3.11
C SER A 211 -0.33 -12.45 1.97
N LEU A 212 0.29 -11.28 2.18
CA LEU A 212 0.49 -10.26 1.14
C LEU A 212 1.19 -10.84 -0.09
N TYR A 213 2.32 -11.52 0.08
CA TYR A 213 3.12 -12.04 -1.03
C TYR A 213 2.46 -13.18 -1.81
N ARG A 214 1.51 -13.89 -1.19
CA ARG A 214 0.69 -14.93 -1.85
C ARG A 214 -0.59 -14.37 -2.46
N SER A 215 -0.98 -13.14 -2.12
CA SER A 215 -2.24 -12.56 -2.58
C SER A 215 -2.23 -12.33 -4.09
N SER A 216 -3.37 -12.59 -4.72
CA SER A 216 -3.58 -12.27 -6.13
C SER A 216 -3.40 -10.77 -6.39
N SER A 217 -3.75 -9.92 -5.42
CA SER A 217 -3.62 -8.45 -5.52
C SER A 217 -2.17 -8.03 -5.69
N PHE A 218 -1.26 -8.59 -4.89
CA PHE A 218 0.17 -8.29 -4.99
C PHE A 218 0.77 -8.77 -6.31
N HIS A 219 0.39 -9.97 -6.77
CA HIS A 219 0.86 -10.48 -8.05
C HIS A 219 0.34 -9.66 -9.23
N TYR A 220 -0.94 -9.30 -9.21
CA TYR A 220 -1.58 -8.47 -10.23
C TYR A 220 -0.89 -7.10 -10.38
N ILE A 221 -0.66 -6.38 -9.28
CA ILE A 221 0.03 -5.09 -9.29
C ILE A 221 1.49 -5.21 -9.76
N ARG A 222 2.20 -6.27 -9.37
CA ARG A 222 3.57 -6.52 -9.82
C ARG A 222 3.64 -6.81 -11.33
N ILE A 223 2.71 -7.60 -11.86
CA ILE A 223 2.63 -7.91 -13.29
C ILE A 223 2.29 -6.64 -14.07
N LEU A 224 1.35 -5.84 -13.59
CA LEU A 224 1.02 -4.55 -14.19
C LEU A 224 2.24 -3.63 -14.24
N ARG A 225 2.98 -3.50 -13.13
CA ARG A 225 4.21 -2.71 -13.07
C ARG A 225 5.21 -3.14 -14.15
N ASN A 226 5.46 -4.43 -14.29
CA ASN A 226 6.37 -4.94 -15.32
C ASN A 226 5.88 -4.63 -16.74
N ASN A 227 4.58 -4.76 -17.01
CA ASN A 227 4.00 -4.40 -18.31
C ASN A 227 4.16 -2.90 -18.64
N LEU A 228 3.99 -2.02 -17.64
CA LEU A 228 4.13 -0.57 -17.79
C LEU A 228 5.59 -0.10 -17.92
N GLU A 229 6.56 -0.88 -17.46
CA GLU A 229 7.99 -0.56 -17.62
C GLU A 229 8.53 -0.97 -18.98
N HIS A 230 8.08 -2.11 -19.50
CA HIS A 230 8.60 -2.66 -20.75
C HIS A 230 7.74 -2.36 -21.98
N ASN A 231 6.70 -1.52 -21.82
CA ASN A 231 5.79 -1.11 -22.90
C ASN A 231 5.17 -2.28 -23.67
N PHE A 232 4.84 -3.37 -22.98
CA PHE A 232 4.19 -4.54 -23.60
C PHE A 232 2.70 -4.31 -23.96
N ILE A 233 2.24 -3.07 -23.84
CA ILE A 233 0.84 -2.70 -24.02
C ILE A 233 0.65 -2.21 -25.45
N ASN A 234 -0.39 -2.72 -26.11
CA ASN A 234 -0.76 -2.28 -27.44
C ASN A 234 -0.99 -0.75 -27.44
N PRO A 235 -0.23 0.02 -28.24
CA PRO A 235 -0.31 1.48 -28.25
C PRO A 235 -1.67 2.03 -28.72
N GLU A 236 -2.46 1.23 -29.42
CA GLU A 236 -3.82 1.58 -29.88
C GLU A 236 -4.88 1.44 -28.77
N THR A 237 -4.58 0.70 -27.70
CA THR A 237 -5.51 0.50 -26.59
C THR A 237 -5.70 1.79 -25.81
N LYS A 238 -6.96 2.16 -25.58
CA LYS A 238 -7.31 3.22 -24.63
C LYS A 238 -7.53 2.61 -23.26
N PHE A 239 -6.77 3.04 -22.27
CA PHE A 239 -6.87 2.49 -20.92
C PHE A 239 -6.90 3.57 -19.84
N ASN A 240 -7.37 3.21 -18.65
CA ASN A 240 -7.35 4.04 -17.46
C ASN A 240 -6.78 3.23 -16.29
N TYR A 241 -5.63 3.61 -15.76
CA TYR A 241 -4.97 2.90 -14.67
C TYR A 241 -5.40 3.36 -13.26
N GLY A 242 -6.49 4.13 -13.17
CA GLY A 242 -6.95 4.75 -11.93
C GLY A 242 -7.27 3.72 -10.85
N LEU A 243 -8.06 2.69 -11.17
CA LEU A 243 -8.41 1.63 -10.20
C LEU A 243 -7.19 0.83 -9.74
N GLN A 244 -6.27 0.53 -10.65
CA GLN A 244 -5.04 -0.20 -10.34
C GLN A 244 -4.13 0.64 -9.44
N THR A 245 -4.04 1.94 -9.69
CA THR A 245 -3.28 2.88 -8.86
C THR A 245 -3.92 3.02 -7.47
N GLN A 246 -5.25 3.07 -7.39
CA GLN A 246 -5.97 3.05 -6.11
C GLN A 246 -5.75 1.74 -5.34
N LEU A 247 -5.79 0.58 -6.01
CA LEU A 247 -5.51 -0.71 -5.39
C LEU A 247 -4.08 -0.75 -4.83
N LEU A 248 -3.10 -0.31 -5.61
CA LEU A 248 -1.71 -0.18 -5.16
C LEU A 248 -1.61 0.72 -3.90
N PHE A 249 -2.29 1.87 -3.90
CA PHE A 249 -2.29 2.77 -2.75
C PHE A 249 -2.95 2.15 -1.50
N VAL A 250 -4.02 1.37 -1.66
CA VAL A 250 -4.66 0.61 -0.57
C VAL A 250 -3.77 -0.53 -0.08
N MET A 251 -2.96 -1.15 -0.95
CA MET A 251 -1.99 -2.14 -0.52
C MET A 251 -0.86 -1.51 0.32
N LEU A 252 -0.42 -0.30 -0.03
CA LEU A 252 0.51 0.48 0.79
C LEU A 252 -0.11 0.89 2.13
N MET A 253 -1.39 1.28 2.14
CA MET A 253 -2.15 1.53 3.37
C MET A 253 -2.06 0.35 4.33
N ARG A 254 -2.22 -0.89 3.82
CA ARG A 254 -2.16 -2.08 4.66
C ARG A 254 -0.79 -2.30 5.28
N ILE A 255 0.29 -2.02 4.55
CA ILE A 255 1.66 -2.07 5.08
C ILE A 255 1.88 -1.00 6.14
N VAL A 256 1.44 0.23 5.88
CA VAL A 256 1.53 1.34 6.85
C VAL A 256 0.75 1.03 8.12
N LEU A 257 -0.44 0.42 8.01
CA LEU A 257 -1.20 -0.06 9.16
C LEU A 257 -0.42 -1.09 9.98
N GLU A 258 0.23 -2.05 9.33
CA GLU A 258 1.05 -3.05 10.03
C GLU A 258 2.25 -2.40 10.74
N ILE A 259 2.93 -1.46 10.09
CA ILE A 259 4.03 -0.67 10.69
C ILE A 259 3.54 0.07 11.94
N GLU A 260 2.39 0.75 11.85
CA GLU A 260 1.77 1.48 12.97
C GLU A 260 1.47 0.57 14.18
N PHE A 261 1.14 -0.70 13.96
CA PHE A 261 0.89 -1.66 15.04
C PHE A 261 2.18 -2.25 15.60
N ASP A 262 3.10 -2.65 14.72
CA ASP A 262 4.16 -3.60 15.07
C ASP A 262 5.54 -2.94 15.28
N PHE A 263 5.78 -1.74 14.76
CA PHE A 263 7.09 -1.09 14.77
C PHE A 263 7.26 -0.15 15.95
N LYS A 264 8.48 -0.16 16.50
CA LYS A 264 8.98 0.79 17.51
C LYS A 264 8.82 2.23 17.02
N ARG A 265 8.45 3.15 17.91
CA ARG A 265 8.37 4.59 17.59
C ARG A 265 9.77 5.22 17.52
N ASP A 266 9.86 6.45 17.01
CA ASP A 266 11.14 7.13 16.80
C ASP A 266 11.99 7.26 18.05
N SER A 267 11.39 7.50 19.22
CA SER A 267 12.11 7.57 20.49
C SER A 267 12.84 6.26 20.79
N GLU A 268 12.16 5.13 20.60
CA GLU A 268 12.74 3.80 20.79
C GLU A 268 13.82 3.50 19.74
N ILE A 269 13.63 3.93 18.49
CA ILE A 269 14.62 3.77 17.42
C ILE A 269 15.86 4.63 17.72
N TYR A 270 15.68 5.85 18.20
CA TYR A 270 16.77 6.75 18.56
C TYR A 270 17.56 6.24 19.76
N ASP A 271 16.88 5.71 20.78
CA ASP A 271 17.52 5.06 21.92
C ASP A 271 18.37 3.86 21.50
N LEU A 272 17.91 3.09 20.52
CA LEU A 272 18.70 1.98 19.94
C LEU A 272 19.95 2.49 19.21
N LEU A 273 19.82 3.53 18.38
CA LEU A 273 20.93 4.10 17.61
C LEU A 273 21.99 4.74 18.54
N SER A 274 21.55 5.48 19.56
CA SER A 274 22.43 6.16 20.51
C SER A 274 23.19 5.20 21.44
N LYS A 275 22.52 4.13 21.92
CA LYS A 275 23.17 3.10 22.73
C LYS A 275 24.25 2.32 21.96
N ASN A 276 24.05 2.10 20.66
CA ASN A 276 25.07 1.45 19.84
C ASN A 276 26.28 2.37 19.58
N ASN A 277 26.06 3.67 19.36
CA ASN A 277 27.16 4.64 19.26
C ASN A 277 28.01 4.71 20.55
N LEU A 278 27.38 4.59 21.73
CA LEU A 278 28.09 4.59 23.02
C LEU A 278 28.94 3.32 23.24
N LYS A 279 28.50 2.15 22.76
CA LYS A 279 29.32 0.92 22.83
C LYS A 279 30.59 1.03 21.99
N ASN A 280 30.54 1.74 20.86
CA ASN A 280 31.68 1.88 19.96
C ASN A 280 32.65 3.00 20.36
N GLY A 281 32.19 3.97 21.16
CA GLY A 281 33.06 5.00 21.76
C GLY A 281 33.87 4.55 22.98
N ILE A 282 33.62 3.35 23.51
CA ILE A 282 34.37 2.77 24.66
C ILE A 282 35.50 1.84 24.17
N ASN A 283 35.51 1.48 22.88
CA ASN A 283 36.50 0.59 22.25
C ASN A 283 37.52 1.32 21.36
N ASN A 284 37.56 2.65 21.39
CA ASN A 284 38.59 3.50 20.75
C ASN A 284 39.33 4.31 21.83
#